data_AF-B7K9B8-F1
#
_entry.id   AF-B7K9B8-F1
#
_cell.length_a   1.000
_cell.length_b   1.000
_cell.length_c   1.000
_cell.angle_alpha   90.00
_cell.angle_beta   90.00
_cell.angle_gamma   90.00
#
_symmetry.space_group_name_H-M   'P 1'
#
loop_
_entity.id
_entity.type
_entity.pdbx_description
1 polymer ?
#
loop_
_entity_poly.entity_id
_entity_poly.type
_entity_poly.pdbx_seq_one_letter_code
_entity_poly.pdbx_strand_id
1 'polypeptide(L)' 'MNLTQTETPLWFLSKTNTRRAWLKLKRKNGKFHNYFPRRPLIERWIQQTGWSEEKVIDEFYRERRLIVKRYRGVDIP' A
#
# COMPACT_ATOMS: atom_id res chain seq x y z
N MET A 1 0.79 14.43 -26.46
CA MET A 1 1.78 14.29 -25.38
C MET A 1 1.08 14.63 -24.07
N ASN A 2 0.66 13.62 -23.29
CA ASN A 2 -0.09 13.84 -22.06
C ASN A 2 0.90 14.12 -20.91
N LEU A 3 0.80 15.34 -20.39
CA LEU A 3 1.55 15.87 -19.26
C LEU A 3 1.29 15.03 -18.01
N THR A 4 2.36 14.42 -17.50
CA THR A 4 2.66 14.21 -16.08
C THR A 4 1.45 13.93 -15.17
N GLN A 5 0.94 12.70 -15.19
CA GLN A 5 0.37 12.16 -13.96
C GLN A 5 1.53 11.99 -12.98
N THR A 6 1.72 12.94 -12.05
CA THR A 6 2.28 12.59 -10.75
C THR A 6 1.45 11.43 -10.25
N GLU A 7 1.99 10.22 -10.34
CA GLU A 7 1.32 8.98 -9.96
C GLU A 7 0.79 9.19 -8.54
N THR A 8 -0.53 9.25 -8.38
CA THR A 8 -1.13 9.51 -7.08
C THR A 8 -0.87 8.29 -6.20
N PRO A 9 -0.21 8.43 -5.04
CA PRO A 9 0.11 7.28 -4.21
C PRO A 9 -1.15 6.50 -3.81
N LEU A 10 -1.05 5.17 -3.79
CA LEU A 10 -2.12 4.25 -3.41
C LEU A 10 -2.68 4.54 -2.01
N TRP A 11 -1.83 5.07 -1.12
CA TRP A 11 -2.24 5.60 0.18
C TRP A 11 -3.30 6.70 0.07
N PHE A 12 -3.14 7.64 -0.85
CA PHE A 12 -4.12 8.73 -1.03
C PHE A 12 -5.39 8.25 -1.71
N LEU A 13 -5.30 7.25 -2.59
CA LEU A 13 -6.47 6.58 -3.18
C LEU A 13 -7.24 5.72 -2.17
N SER A 14 -6.64 5.39 -1.02
CA SER A 14 -7.24 4.56 0.01
C SER A 14 -8.22 5.32 0.93
N LYS A 15 -9.34 4.68 1.27
CA LYS A 15 -10.27 5.18 2.31
C LYS A 15 -9.60 5.15 3.70
N THR A 16 -10.13 5.92 4.66
CA THR A 16 -9.60 6.02 6.03
C THR A 16 -9.39 4.66 6.72
N ASN A 17 -10.34 3.74 6.61
CA ASN A 17 -10.22 2.40 7.22
C ASN A 17 -9.14 1.55 6.54
N THR A 18 -8.96 1.69 5.22
CA THR A 18 -7.88 1.05 4.47
C THR A 18 -6.53 1.60 4.92
N ARG A 19 -6.38 2.92 5.02
CA ARG A 19 -5.17 3.57 5.55
C ARG A 19 -4.82 3.10 6.96
N ARG A 20 -5.83 2.99 7.84
CA ARG A 20 -5.66 2.41 9.19
C ARG A 20 -5.19 0.95 9.14
N ALA A 21 -5.70 0.16 8.19
CA ALA A 21 -5.31 -1.24 8.04
C ALA A 21 -3.85 -1.41 7.61
N TRP A 22 -3.35 -0.56 6.72
CA TRP A 22 -1.95 -0.57 6.30
C TRP A 22 -0.98 -0.36 7.47
N LEU A 23 -1.35 0.53 8.41
CA LEU A 23 -0.59 0.82 9.62
C LEU A 23 -0.69 -0.26 10.70
N LYS A 24 -1.51 -1.30 10.51
CA LYS A 24 -1.57 -2.43 11.45
C LYS A 24 -0.31 -3.26 11.30
N LEU A 25 0.35 -3.46 12.44
CA LEU A 25 1.49 -4.36 12.58
C LEU A 25 0.98 -5.65 13.20
N LYS A 26 1.18 -6.77 12.52
CA LYS A 26 0.94 -8.10 13.09
C LYS A 26 2.28 -8.75 13.37
N ARG A 27 2.49 -9.18 14.62
CA ARG A 27 3.67 -9.92 15.06
C ARG A 27 3.28 -11.36 15.36
N LYS A 28 4.07 -12.31 14.89
CA LYS A 28 4.01 -13.72 15.30
C LYS A 28 5.44 -14.22 15.43
N ASN A 29 5.76 -14.92 16.52
CA ASN A 29 7.10 -15.45 16.79
C ASN A 29 8.21 -14.38 16.65
N GLY A 30 7.97 -13.17 17.17
CA GLY A 30 8.92 -12.05 17.11
C GLY A 30 9.06 -11.36 15.74
N LYS A 31 8.46 -11.89 14.66
CA LYS A 31 8.57 -11.36 13.30
C LYS A 31 7.33 -10.58 12.90
N PHE A 32 7.52 -9.47 12.17
CA PHE A 32 6.43 -8.75 11.53
C PHE A 32 5.95 -9.47 10.28
N HIS A 33 4.64 -9.53 10.09
CA HIS A 33 4.04 -10.10 8.90
C HIS A 33 3.58 -9.02 7.92
N ASN A 34 3.75 -9.33 6.63
CA ASN A 34 3.23 -8.51 5.55
C ASN A 34 1.70 -8.50 5.59
N TYR A 35 1.14 -7.29 5.53
CA TYR A 35 -0.27 -7.11 5.29
C TYR A 35 -0.48 -7.26 3.78
N PHE A 36 -1.31 -8.23 3.37
CA PHE A 36 -1.71 -8.38 1.97
C PHE A 36 -3.07 -7.68 1.77
N PRO A 37 -3.20 -6.75 0.80
CA PRO A 37 -4.46 -6.12 0.51
C PRO A 37 -5.44 -7.15 -0.05
N ARG A 38 -6.73 -7.02 0.26
CA ARG A 38 -7.75 -7.94 -0.26
C ARG A 38 -7.92 -7.73 -1.76
N ARG A 39 -8.23 -8.78 -2.51
CA ARG A 39 -8.41 -8.74 -3.98
C ARG A 39 -9.32 -7.60 -4.49
N PRO A 40 -10.49 -7.31 -3.87
CA PRO A 40 -11.33 -6.20 -4.32
C PRO A 40 -10.70 -4.81 -4.16
N LEU A 41 -9.71 -4.67 -3.28
CA LEU A 41 -8.96 -3.42 -3.12
C LEU A 41 -7.91 -3.28 -4.22
N ILE A 42 -7.25 -4.38 -4.58
CA ILE A 42 -6.27 -4.45 -5.66
C ILE A 42 -6.95 -4.12 -6.99
N GLU A 43 -8.08 -4.76 -7.28
CA GLU A 43 -8.88 -4.51 -8.49
C GLU A 43 -9.31 -3.04 -8.60
N ARG A 44 -9.70 -2.42 -7.47
CA ARG A 44 -10.03 -1.00 -7.45
C ARG A 44 -8.83 -0.12 -7.81
N TRP A 45 -7.65 -0.42 -7.26
CA TRP A 45 -6.45 0.37 -7.60
C TRP A 45 -6.06 0.19 -9.06
N ILE A 46 -6.12 -1.03 -9.60
CA ILE A 46 -5.93 -1.29 -11.03
C ILE A 46 -6.86 -0.41 -11.88
N GLN A 47 -8.15 -0.36 -11.54
CA GLN A 47 -9.12 0.49 -12.24
C GLN A 47 -8.81 1.99 -12.12
N GLN A 48 -8.29 2.45 -10.98
CA GLN A 48 -7.99 3.86 -10.72
C GLN A 48 -6.69 4.33 -11.36
N THR A 49 -5.68 3.47 -11.42
CA THR A 49 -4.33 3.82 -11.88
C THR A 49 -4.03 3.33 -13.30
N GLY A 50 -4.78 2.35 -13.80
CA GLY A 50 -4.47 1.65 -15.05
C GLY A 50 -3.23 0.76 -14.97
N TRP A 51 -2.73 0.47 -13.78
CA TRP A 51 -1.52 -0.34 -13.58
C TRP A 51 -1.82 -1.84 -13.66
N SER A 52 -0.78 -2.64 -13.94
CA SER A 52 -0.85 -4.10 -13.77
C SER A 52 -1.00 -4.47 -12.29
N GLU A 53 -1.55 -5.67 -12.02
CA GLU A 53 -1.67 -6.21 -10.66
C GLU A 53 -0.30 -6.26 -9.95
N GLU A 54 0.74 -6.71 -10.65
CA GLU A 54 2.12 -6.73 -10.14
C GLU A 54 2.60 -5.33 -9.71
N LYS A 55 2.44 -4.32 -10.58
CA LYS A 55 2.85 -2.95 -10.25
C LYS A 55 2.07 -2.39 -9.05
N VAL A 56 0.77 -2.67 -8.95
CA VAL A 56 -0.04 -2.26 -7.80
C VAL A 56 0.46 -2.91 -6.51
N ILE A 57 0.80 -4.20 -6.55
CA ILE A 57 1.29 -4.95 -5.38
C ILE A 57 2.67 -4.43 -4.95
N ASP A 58 3.58 -4.24 -5.90
CA ASP A 58 4.93 -3.71 -5.63
C ASP A 58 4.86 -2.31 -5.03
N GLU A 59 4.05 -1.44 -5.63
CA GLU A 59 3.90 -0.06 -5.17
C GLU A 59 3.23 -0.02 -3.79
N PHE A 60 2.24 -0.88 -3.56
CA PHE A 60 1.61 -1.03 -2.25
C PHE A 60 2.65 -1.39 -1.17
N TYR A 61 3.54 -2.35 -1.42
CA TYR A 61 4.57 -2.74 -0.46
C TYR A 61 5.58 -1.63 -0.21
N ARG A 62 6.04 -0.98 -1.29
CA ARG A 62 6.95 0.15 -1.24
C ARG A 62 6.37 1.28 -0.39
N GLU A 63 5.16 1.74 -0.71
CA GLU A 63 4.48 2.79 0.03
C GLU A 63 4.22 2.40 1.48
N ARG A 64 3.72 1.19 1.72
CA ARG A 64 3.41 0.72 3.07
C ARG A 64 4.64 0.73 3.96
N ARG A 65 5.79 0.27 3.47
CA ARG A 65 7.05 0.29 4.22
C ARG A 65 7.45 1.72 4.62
N LEU A 66 7.40 2.66 3.66
CA LEU A 66 7.71 4.07 3.92
C LEU A 66 6.76 4.70 4.95
N ILE A 67 5.46 4.45 4.81
CA ILE A 67 4.41 5.00 5.68
C ILE A 67 4.52 4.42 7.09
N VAL A 68 4.72 3.11 7.21
CA VAL A 68 4.90 2.46 8.52
C VAL A 68 6.17 2.97 9.20
N LYS A 69 7.29 3.08 8.48
CA LYS A 69 8.51 3.68 9.03
C LYS A 69 8.28 5.11 9.51
N ARG A 70 7.58 5.93 8.74
CA ARG A 70 7.25 7.33 9.08
C ARG A 70 6.35 7.45 10.31
N TYR A 71 5.28 6.67 10.40
CA TYR A 71 4.27 6.83 11.46
C TYR A 71 4.47 5.93 12.69
N ARG A 72 5.21 4.83 12.55
CA ARG A 72 5.45 3.85 13.64
C ARG A 72 6.92 3.77 14.05
N GLY A 73 7.85 4.32 13.27
CA GLY A 73 9.29 4.22 13.55
C GLY A 73 9.85 2.81 13.37
N VAL A 74 9.10 1.91 12.71
CA VAL A 74 9.47 0.50 12.53
C VAL A 74 9.69 0.22 11.04
N ASP A 75 10.77 -0.48 10.72
CA ASP A 75 10.96 -1.02 9.38
C ASP A 75 10.30 -2.39 9.25
N ILE A 76 9.52 -2.57 8.19
CA ILE A 76 8.78 -3.80 7.90
C ILE A 76 9.25 -4.39 6.58
N PRO A 77 9.20 -5.72 6.43
CA PRO A 77 9.46 -6.37 5.16
C PRO A 77 8.40 -6.05 4.11
#